data_AF-A0A8C3FLH4-F1
#
_entry.id   AF-A0A8C3FLH4-F1
#
_cell.length_a   1.000
_cell.length_b   1.000
_cell.length_c   1.000
_cell.angle_alpha   90.00
_cell.angle_beta   90.00
_cell.angle_gamma   90.00
#
_symmetry.space_group_name_H-M   'P 1'
#
loop_
_entity.id
_entity.type
_entity.pdbx_description
1 polymer ?
#
loop_
_entity_poly.entity_id
_entity_poly.type
_entity_poly.pdbx_seq_one_letter_code
_entity_poly.pdbx_strand_id
1 'polypeptide(L)'
;MEKHMVVLFLVSSLVANNLSSPPKPTDQVKNKCDQKMLITTKTECRSCSLNFEIRCPDGYSKMTNGSGIRGCRYYLEIRTYTLSLPGCRHICMKEFQQPECCQGYWGPDCMGKLTLLT
;
A
#
# COMPACT_ATOMS: atom_id res chain seq x y z
N MET A 1 -28.75 -37.82 35.50
CA MET A 1 -28.26 -38.23 36.83
C MET A 1 -26.79 -37.86 36.87
N GLU A 2 -26.25 -37.00 37.72
CA GLU A 2 -26.76 -36.23 38.84
C GLU A 2 -25.60 -35.32 39.24
N LYS A 3 -25.91 -34.05 39.53
CA LYS A 3 -25.27 -33.16 40.53
C LYS A 3 -25.07 -31.74 39.99
N HIS A 4 -26.20 -31.03 39.99
CA HIS A 4 -26.25 -29.74 40.68
C HIS A 4 -25.45 -29.81 41.98
N MET A 5 -24.45 -28.96 42.15
CA MET A 5 -24.21 -28.38 43.47
C MET A 5 -23.31 -27.17 43.33
N VAL A 6 -23.90 -26.01 43.68
CA VAL A 6 -23.22 -24.79 44.09
C VAL A 6 -22.40 -24.18 42.95
N VAL A 7 -22.85 -23.11 42.33
CA VAL A 7 -22.70 -21.79 42.94
C VAL A 7 -23.59 -20.82 42.17
N LEU A 8 -24.66 -20.38 42.83
CA LEU A 8 -25.33 -19.13 42.57
C LEU A 8 -24.36 -18.01 42.99
N PHE A 9 -23.61 -17.43 42.05
CA PHE A 9 -23.09 -16.07 42.24
C PHE A 9 -23.53 -15.21 41.06
N LEU A 10 -24.48 -14.34 41.40
CA LEU A 10 -24.94 -13.19 40.65
C LEU A 10 -23.72 -12.31 40.34
N VAL A 11 -23.20 -12.39 39.11
CA VAL A 11 -22.28 -11.39 38.58
C VAL A 11 -23.02 -10.54 37.56
N SER A 12 -23.70 -9.51 38.08
CA SER A 12 -24.18 -8.36 37.33
C SER A 12 -22.99 -7.65 36.70
N SER A 13 -22.57 -8.10 35.53
CA SER A 13 -21.62 -7.36 34.71
C SER A 13 -22.41 -6.48 33.75
N LEU A 14 -22.54 -5.19 34.09
CA LEU A 14 -22.95 -4.18 33.13
C LEU A 14 -21.95 -4.21 31.97
N VAL A 15 -22.36 -4.80 30.85
CA VAL A 15 -21.63 -4.62 29.59
C VAL A 15 -21.96 -3.21 29.12
N ALA A 16 -21.11 -2.25 29.50
CA ALA A 16 -21.08 -0.96 28.86
C ALA A 16 -20.58 -1.16 27.42
N ASN A 17 -21.51 -1.38 26.49
CA ASN A 17 -21.25 -1.27 25.07
C ASN A 17 -20.88 0.19 24.77
N ASN A 18 -19.61 0.54 24.91
CA ASN A 18 -19.06 1.68 24.20
C ASN A 18 -18.94 1.27 22.73
N LEU A 19 -20.07 1.27 22.04
CA LEU A 19 -20.09 1.39 20.59
C LEU A 19 -19.53 2.77 20.30
N SER A 20 -18.21 2.88 20.22
CA SER A 20 -17.58 4.03 19.57
C SER A 20 -18.14 4.04 18.16
N SER A 21 -19.07 4.95 17.91
CA SER A 21 -19.65 5.12 16.60
C SER A 21 -18.50 5.30 15.60
N PRO A 22 -18.57 4.67 14.41
CA PRO A 22 -17.70 5.12 13.33
C PRO A 22 -17.90 6.64 13.19
N PRO A 23 -16.82 7.43 13.00
CA PRO A 23 -16.94 8.87 12.85
C PRO A 23 -17.95 9.13 11.75
N LYS A 24 -19.08 9.74 12.13
CA LYS A 24 -20.12 10.16 11.20
C LYS A 24 -19.42 11.03 10.15
N PRO A 25 -19.50 10.73 8.84
CA PRO A 25 -18.99 11.63 7.82
C PRO A 25 -19.66 12.98 8.07
N THR A 26 -18.87 13.98 8.45
CA THR A 26 -19.33 15.34 8.35
C THR A 26 -19.67 15.52 6.88
N ASP A 27 -20.93 15.85 6.60
CA ASP A 27 -21.47 16.08 5.26
C ASP A 27 -20.94 17.42 4.71
N GLN A 28 -19.64 17.65 4.87
CA GLN A 28 -18.90 18.60 4.07
C GLN A 28 -18.85 17.98 2.70
N VAL A 29 -19.54 18.62 1.76
CA VAL A 29 -19.48 18.29 0.34
C VAL A 29 -18.01 18.27 -0.06
N LYS A 30 -17.42 17.08 -0.08
CA LYS A 30 -16.02 16.91 -0.40
C LYS A 30 -15.95 17.00 -1.92
N ASN A 31 -15.29 18.04 -2.41
CA ASN A 31 -15.14 18.30 -3.84
C ASN A 31 -13.84 17.70 -4.40
N LYS A 32 -12.89 17.36 -3.52
CA LYS A 32 -11.66 16.62 -3.82
C LYS A 32 -11.78 15.16 -3.40
N CYS A 33 -11.57 14.26 -4.35
CA CYS A 33 -11.61 12.81 -4.22
C CYS A 33 -10.28 12.21 -4.68
N ASP A 34 -9.16 12.74 -4.21
CA ASP A 34 -7.84 12.27 -4.61
C ASP A 34 -7.72 10.73 -4.51
N GLN A 35 -7.22 10.12 -5.58
CA GLN A 35 -7.04 8.68 -5.63
C GLN A 35 -5.64 8.31 -5.16
N LYS A 36 -5.57 7.26 -4.33
CA LYS A 36 -4.29 6.64 -3.99
C LYS A 36 -3.95 5.58 -5.03
N MET A 37 -2.82 5.74 -5.67
CA MET A 37 -2.25 4.78 -6.62
C MET A 37 -0.96 4.19 -6.05
N LEU A 38 -0.75 2.90 -6.28
CA LEU A 38 0.50 2.22 -5.95
C LEU A 38 1.33 2.07 -7.21
N ILE A 39 2.47 2.75 -7.24
CA ILE A 39 3.43 2.66 -8.34
C ILE A 39 4.52 1.69 -7.91
N THR A 40 4.74 0.66 -8.73
CA THR A 40 5.83 -0.30 -8.52
C THR A 40 6.92 -0.11 -9.57
N THR A 41 8.16 -0.28 -9.14
CA THR A 41 9.33 -0.29 -10.02
C THR A 41 10.27 -1.41 -9.59
N LYS A 42 11.24 -1.73 -10.45
CA LYS A 42 12.22 -2.78 -10.19
C LYS A 42 13.61 -2.18 -10.27
N THR A 43 14.51 -2.62 -9.39
CA THR A 43 15.91 -2.22 -9.46
C THR A 43 16.59 -2.88 -10.66
N GLU A 44 17.77 -2.35 -11.00
CA GLU A 44 18.69 -3.03 -11.93
C GLU A 44 18.97 -4.46 -11.48
N CYS A 45 19.17 -5.34 -12.46
CA CYS A 45 19.56 -6.71 -12.18
C CYS A 45 21.04 -6.77 -11.78
N ARG A 46 21.34 -7.44 -10.68
CA ARG A 46 22.72 -7.61 -10.19
C ARG A 46 22.96 -9.03 -9.71
N SER A 47 24.21 -9.34 -9.39
CA SER A 47 24.56 -10.58 -8.69
C SER A 47 23.74 -10.70 -7.40
N CYS A 48 23.05 -11.82 -7.21
CA CYS A 48 22.21 -12.04 -6.02
C CYS A 48 23.01 -11.92 -4.71
N SER A 49 24.28 -12.32 -4.72
CA SER A 49 25.18 -12.22 -3.57
C SER A 49 25.52 -10.77 -3.18
N LEU A 50 25.33 -9.82 -4.09
CA LEU A 50 25.58 -8.38 -3.88
C LEU A 50 24.30 -7.55 -3.87
N ASN A 51 23.13 -8.18 -3.98
CA ASN A 51 21.87 -7.45 -4.15
C ASN A 51 21.22 -7.03 -2.82
N PHE A 52 21.70 -7.53 -1.67
CA PHE A 52 21.09 -7.33 -0.35
C PHE A 52 21.03 -5.86 0.09
N GLU A 53 22.10 -5.09 -0.15
CA GLU A 53 22.19 -3.67 0.27
C GLU A 53 21.61 -2.68 -0.74
N ILE A 54 21.15 -3.15 -1.91
CA ILE A 54 20.62 -2.26 -2.95
C ILE A 54 19.41 -1.49 -2.39
N ARG A 55 19.46 -0.16 -2.48
CA ARG A 55 18.36 0.71 -2.07
C ARG A 55 17.41 0.95 -3.23
N CYS A 56 16.14 1.19 -2.90
CA CYS A 56 15.16 1.67 -3.86
C CYS A 56 15.42 3.16 -4.19
N PRO A 57 14.92 3.66 -5.33
CA PRO A 57 14.95 5.09 -5.64
C PRO A 57 14.26 5.93 -4.57
N ASP A 58 14.55 7.23 -4.54
CA ASP A 58 14.04 8.12 -3.50
C ASP A 58 12.50 8.13 -3.44
N GLY A 59 11.99 8.02 -2.22
CA GLY A 59 10.56 7.94 -1.94
C GLY A 59 9.90 6.60 -2.29
N TYR A 60 10.66 5.58 -2.71
CA TYR A 60 10.17 4.21 -2.84
C TYR A 60 10.63 3.33 -1.67
N SER A 61 9.73 2.47 -1.20
CA SER A 61 9.98 1.47 -0.17
C SER A 61 10.29 0.10 -0.81
N LYS A 62 11.25 -0.62 -0.23
CA LYS A 62 11.62 -1.97 -0.68
C LYS A 62 10.56 -2.98 -0.28
N MET A 63 10.02 -3.74 -1.24
CA MET A 63 8.98 -4.75 -1.02
C MET A 63 9.50 -6.17 -0.85
N THR A 64 10.64 -6.44 -1.47
CA THR A 64 11.28 -7.77 -1.46
C THR A 64 12.42 -7.80 -0.45
N ASN A 65 12.57 -8.91 0.27
CA ASN A 65 13.59 -9.09 1.30
C ASN A 65 14.83 -9.84 0.76
N GLY A 66 15.88 -9.94 1.59
CA GLY A 66 17.09 -10.72 1.30
C GLY A 66 17.78 -10.25 0.00
N SER A 67 18.11 -11.19 -0.88
CA SER A 67 18.70 -10.89 -2.18
C SER A 67 17.68 -10.41 -3.24
N GLY A 68 16.39 -10.29 -2.92
CA GLY A 68 15.35 -9.94 -3.88
C GLY A 68 14.88 -11.13 -4.74
N ILE A 69 14.22 -10.82 -5.85
CA ILE A 69 13.64 -11.82 -6.76
C ILE A 69 14.64 -12.25 -7.83
N ARG A 70 14.72 -13.56 -8.06
CA ARG A 70 15.45 -14.15 -9.19
C ARG A 70 14.69 -13.98 -10.50
N GLY A 71 15.32 -14.33 -11.62
CA GLY A 71 14.68 -14.34 -12.94
C GLY A 71 14.99 -13.11 -13.80
N CYS A 72 16.04 -12.36 -13.46
CA CYS A 72 16.66 -11.39 -14.35
C CYS A 72 18.08 -11.83 -14.71
N ARG A 73 18.69 -11.19 -15.71
CA ARG A 73 20.10 -11.40 -16.07
C ARG A 73 20.82 -10.06 -16.05
N TYR A 74 22.08 -10.08 -15.64
CA TYR A 74 23.00 -8.95 -15.73
C TYR A 74 24.18 -9.32 -16.61
N TYR A 75 24.84 -8.31 -17.17
CA TYR A 75 25.91 -8.51 -18.13
C TYR A 75 27.25 -8.09 -17.53
N LEU A 76 28.28 -8.92 -17.76
CA LEU A 76 29.65 -8.63 -17.37
C LEU A 76 30.53 -8.64 -18.61
N GLU A 77 31.26 -7.55 -18.82
CA GLU A 77 32.22 -7.44 -19.92
C GLU A 77 33.60 -7.92 -19.46
N ILE A 78 34.16 -8.89 -20.17
CA ILE A 78 35.49 -9.43 -19.94
C ILE A 78 36.26 -9.38 -21.25
N ARG A 79 37.14 -8.38 -21.38
CA ARG A 79 37.88 -8.07 -22.62
C ARG A 79 36.91 -7.86 -23.79
N THR A 80 36.85 -8.81 -24.72
CA THR A 80 36.00 -8.78 -25.92
C THR A 80 34.74 -9.63 -25.78
N TYR A 81 34.50 -10.25 -24.62
CA TYR A 81 33.35 -11.10 -24.38
C TYR A 81 32.35 -10.44 -23.43
N THR A 82 31.07 -10.58 -23.73
CA THR A 82 29.98 -10.19 -22.82
C THR A 82 29.30 -11.44 -22.28
N LEU A 83 29.39 -11.66 -20.97
CA LEU A 83 28.73 -12.78 -20.30
C LEU A 83 27.36 -12.35 -19.79
N SER A 84 26.32 -13.15 -20.08
CA SER A 84 24.99 -12.97 -19.51
C SER A 84 24.80 -13.90 -18.31
N LEU A 85 24.76 -13.34 -17.10
CA LEU A 85 24.72 -14.09 -15.85
C LEU A 85 23.35 -13.96 -15.17
N PRO A 86 22.85 -15.03 -14.51
CA PRO A 86 21.62 -14.95 -13.74
C PRO A 86 21.79 -14.02 -12.54
N GLY A 87 20.79 -13.18 -12.29
CA GLY A 87 20.82 -12.20 -11.22
C GLY A 87 19.50 -12.08 -10.46
N CYS A 88 19.53 -11.16 -9.50
CA CYS A 88 18.39 -10.77 -8.70
C CYS A 88 18.13 -9.27 -8.84
N ARG A 89 16.89 -8.87 -8.55
CA ARG A 89 16.47 -7.47 -8.45
C ARG A 89 15.44 -7.31 -7.34
N HIS A 90 15.30 -6.10 -6.81
CA HIS A 90 14.26 -5.79 -5.84
C HIS A 90 13.02 -5.21 -6.52
N ILE A 91 11.85 -5.42 -5.92
CA ILE A 91 10.64 -4.67 -6.23
C ILE A 91 10.55 -3.53 -5.22
N CYS A 92 10.27 -2.34 -5.72
CA CYS A 92 10.15 -1.10 -4.97
C CYS A 92 8.76 -0.51 -5.20
N MET A 93 8.16 0.07 -4.18
CA MET A 93 6.79 0.59 -4.22
C MET A 93 6.71 2.00 -3.65
N LYS A 94 5.90 2.86 -4.27
CA LYS A 94 5.58 4.19 -3.78
C LYS A 94 4.07 4.44 -3.90
N GLU A 95 3.48 4.98 -2.84
CA GLU A 95 2.14 5.54 -2.90
C GLU A 95 2.20 6.92 -3.58
N PHE A 96 1.38 7.08 -4.61
CA PHE A 96 1.18 8.33 -5.31
C PHE A 96 -0.27 8.76 -5.12
N GLN A 97 -0.48 10.00 -4.70
CA GLN A 97 -1.80 10.59 -4.59
C GLN A 97 -2.07 11.37 -5.87
N GLN A 98 -2.97 10.85 -6.71
CA GLN A 98 -3.43 11.55 -7.89
C GLN A 98 -4.52 12.54 -7.49
N PRO A 99 -4.32 13.85 -7.72
CA PRO A 99 -5.35 14.85 -7.45
C PRO A 99 -6.55 14.60 -8.37
N GLU A 100 -7.74 14.42 -7.79
CA GLU A 100 -8.96 14.19 -8.54
C GLU A 100 -10.12 14.95 -7.91
N CYS A 101 -11.01 15.46 -8.76
CA CYS A 101 -12.27 16.03 -8.32
C CYS A 101 -13.33 14.94 -8.21
N CYS A 102 -14.16 15.02 -7.17
CA CYS A 102 -15.29 14.13 -7.03
C CYS A 102 -16.27 14.30 -8.21
N GLN A 103 -17.10 13.29 -8.46
CA GLN A 103 -18.06 13.33 -9.56
C GLN A 103 -18.93 14.61 -9.54
N GLY A 104 -19.00 15.28 -10.68
CA GLY A 104 -19.72 16.55 -10.83
C GLY A 104 -18.90 17.80 -10.51
N TYR A 105 -17.67 17.65 -10.02
CA TYR A 105 -16.73 18.75 -9.80
C TYR A 105 -15.58 18.73 -10.80
N TRP A 106 -15.09 19.91 -11.20
CA TRP A 106 -13.97 20.08 -12.12
C TRP A 106 -13.21 21.39 -11.82
N GLY A 107 -12.04 21.55 -12.45
CA GLY A 107 -11.15 22.69 -12.22
C GLY A 107 -10.03 22.40 -11.20
N PRO A 108 -9.02 23.28 -11.08
CA PRO A 108 -7.82 23.03 -10.26
C PRO A 108 -8.11 22.91 -8.75
N ASP A 109 -9.16 23.58 -8.29
CA ASP A 109 -9.66 23.57 -6.91
C ASP A 109 -10.87 22.65 -6.71
N CYS A 110 -11.37 22.04 -7.79
CA CYS A 110 -12.60 21.27 -7.82
C CYS A 110 -13.84 22.07 -7.40
N MET A 111 -13.90 23.38 -7.68
CA MET A 111 -15.08 24.19 -7.37
C MET A 111 -16.10 24.25 -8.52
N GLY A 112 -15.69 23.99 -9.75
CA GLY A 112 -16.57 24.02 -10.92
C GLY A 112 -17.58 22.88 -10.85
N LYS A 113 -18.88 23.16 -10.79
CA LYS A 113 -19.92 22.14 -10.78
C LYS A 113 -20.48 21.95 -12.19
N LEU A 114 -20.50 20.72 -12.68
CA LEU A 114 -21.19 20.38 -13.92
C LEU A 114 -22.70 20.25 -13.61
N THR A 115 -23.35 21.38 -13.36
CA THR A 115 -24.82 21.41 -13.35
C THR A 115 -25.27 21.23 -14.79
N LEU A 116 -25.74 20.02 -15.13
CA LEU A 116 -26.47 19.79 -16.36
C LEU A 116 -27.60 20.82 -16.41
N LEU A 117 -27.57 21.68 -17.43
CA LEU A 117 -28.69 22.52 -17.81
C LEU A 117 -29.86 21.57 -18.13
N THR A 118 -30.71 21.32 -17.15
CA THR A 118 -32.04 20.71 -17.31
C THR A 118 -33.06 21.63 -16.69
#